data_AF-A0A956DND6-F1
#
_entry.id   AF-A0A956DND6-F1
#
_cell.length_a   1.000
_cell.length_b   1.000
_cell.length_c   1.000
_cell.angle_alpha   90.00
_cell.angle_beta   90.00
_cell.angle_gamma   90.00
#
_symmetry.space_group_name_H-M   'P 1'
#
loop_
_entity.id
_entity.type
_entity.pdbx_description
1 polymer ?
#
loop_
_entity_poly.entity_id
_entity_poly.type
_entity_poly.pdbx_seq_one_letter_code
_entity_poly.pdbx_strand_id
1 'polypeptide(L)'
;PGVERLSVDNAAKAAEEARMSRVERMAALGQLAAGVAHEVNNPLTFLTGNLEFLHKSLSDGPVGDDDREPLLEVLAEAQEGLGRIAVIVRDLKTFVREVEDPVADPCDVHQVVRSVVRLTDKQVRRRAS
;
A
#
# COMPACT_ATOMS: atom_id res chain seq x y z
N PRO A 1 -36.16 17.16 -36.38
CA PRO A 1 -36.40 17.42 -34.94
C PRO A 1 -36.21 16.19 -34.01
N GLY A 2 -36.61 14.97 -34.41
CA GLY A 2 -36.55 13.79 -33.53
C GLY A 2 -35.15 13.18 -33.31
N VAL A 3 -34.30 13.15 -34.34
CA VAL A 3 -32.96 12.54 -34.29
C VAL A 3 -31.98 13.36 -33.44
N GLU A 4 -32.09 14.68 -33.52
CA GLU A 4 -31.28 15.63 -32.75
C GLU A 4 -31.62 15.57 -31.25
N ARG A 5 -32.92 15.41 -30.92
CA ARG A 5 -33.39 15.25 -29.54
C ARG A 5 -32.94 13.92 -28.91
N LEU A 6 -33.02 12.81 -29.67
CA LEU A 6 -32.47 11.50 -29.27
C LEU A 6 -30.95 11.53 -29.06
N SER A 7 -30.21 12.27 -29.89
CA SER A 7 -28.76 12.47 -29.74
C SER A 7 -28.41 13.22 -28.45
N VAL A 8 -29.17 14.26 -28.11
CA VAL A 8 -28.98 15.06 -26.90
C VAL A 8 -29.31 14.24 -25.65
N ASP A 9 -30.41 13.49 -25.67
CA ASP A 9 -30.82 12.63 -24.55
C ASP A 9 -29.79 11.50 -24.30
N ASN A 10 -29.23 10.90 -25.35
CA ASN A 10 -28.17 9.90 -25.23
C ASN A 10 -26.86 10.49 -24.67
N ALA A 11 -26.48 11.70 -25.10
CA ALA A 11 -25.30 12.38 -24.58
C ALA A 11 -25.45 12.76 -23.10
N ALA A 12 -26.63 13.24 -22.70
CA ALA A 12 -26.93 13.54 -21.29
C ALA A 12 -26.89 12.29 -20.42
N LYS A 13 -27.41 11.16 -20.92
CA LYS A 13 -27.37 9.87 -20.22
C LYS A 13 -25.95 9.35 -20.04
N ALA A 14 -25.13 9.41 -21.09
CA ALA A 14 -23.72 9.03 -21.03
C ALA A 14 -22.91 9.93 -20.07
N ALA A 15 -23.20 11.23 -20.03
CA ALA A 15 -22.56 12.16 -19.10
C ALA A 15 -22.91 11.84 -17.63
N GLU A 16 -24.17 11.49 -17.34
CA GLU A 16 -24.58 11.11 -15.99
C GLU A 16 -24.00 9.76 -15.56
N GLU A 17 -23.95 8.78 -16.47
CA GLU A 17 -23.26 7.49 -16.23
C GLU A 17 -21.77 7.69 -15.94
N ALA A 18 -21.08 8.55 -16.71
CA ALA A 18 -19.68 8.91 -16.46
C ALA A 18 -19.50 9.63 -15.11
N ARG A 19 -20.44 10.50 -14.73
CA ARG A 19 -20.43 11.20 -13.45
C ARG A 19 -20.61 10.22 -12.29
N MET A 20 -21.57 9.31 -12.37
CA MET A 20 -21.80 8.26 -11.36
C MET A 20 -20.58 7.35 -11.23
N SER A 21 -20.02 6.88 -12.35
CA SER A 21 -18.81 6.05 -12.33
C SER A 21 -17.63 6.76 -11.66
N ARG A 22 -17.47 8.06 -11.88
CA ARG A 22 -16.44 8.86 -11.22
C ARG A 22 -16.66 8.98 -9.71
N VAL A 23 -17.91 9.15 -9.27
CA VAL A 23 -18.25 9.20 -7.83
C VAL A 23 -17.96 7.87 -7.15
N GLU A 24 -18.32 6.74 -7.76
CA GLU A 24 -18.03 5.41 -7.25
C GLU A 24 -16.52 5.16 -7.11
N ARG A 25 -15.72 5.58 -8.10
CA ARG A 25 -14.25 5.49 -8.03
C ARG A 25 -13.65 6.32 -6.90
N MET A 26 -14.15 7.53 -6.69
CA MET A 26 -13.70 8.39 -5.59
C MET A 26 -14.05 7.81 -4.22
N ALA A 27 -15.23 7.20 -4.09
CA ALA A 27 -15.62 6.49 -2.88
C ALA A 27 -14.70 5.29 -2.60
N ALA A 28 -14.42 4.47 -3.63
CA ALA A 28 -13.49 3.34 -3.52
C ALA A 28 -12.07 3.80 -3.16
N LEU A 29 -11.59 4.90 -3.76
CA LEU A 29 -10.31 5.51 -3.42
C LEU A 29 -10.26 5.95 -1.95
N GLY A 30 -11.33 6.57 -1.45
CA GLY A 30 -11.43 6.98 -0.03
C GLY A 30 -11.38 5.80 0.93
N GLN A 31 -12.08 4.70 0.61
CA GLN A 31 -12.03 3.47 1.42
C GLN A 31 -10.63 2.84 1.43
N LEU A 32 -9.97 2.79 0.26
CA LEU A 32 -8.60 2.28 0.16
C LEU A 32 -7.60 3.17 0.88
N ALA A 33 -7.73 4.49 0.77
CA ALA A 33 -6.88 5.43 1.49
C ALA A 33 -6.98 5.24 3.01
N ALA A 34 -8.19 5.01 3.53
CA ALA A 34 -8.39 4.69 4.96
C ALA A 34 -7.74 3.35 5.35
N GLY A 35 -7.88 2.31 4.51
CA GLY A 35 -7.23 1.02 4.72
C GLY A 35 -5.70 1.11 4.71
N VAL A 36 -5.14 1.82 3.73
CA VAL A 36 -3.70 2.09 3.63
C VAL A 36 -3.19 2.88 4.82
N ALA A 37 -3.91 3.92 5.25
CA ALA A 37 -3.54 4.68 6.45
C ALA A 37 -3.46 3.77 7.67
N HIS A 38 -4.43 2.88 7.85
CA HIS A 38 -4.41 1.90 8.93
C HIS A 38 -3.24 0.93 8.81
N GLU A 39 -2.98 0.39 7.61
CA GLU A 39 -1.89 -0.55 7.38
C GLU A 39 -0.50 0.06 7.50
N VAL A 40 -0.34 1.36 7.21
CA VAL A 40 0.90 2.13 7.40
C VAL A 40 1.10 2.47 8.88
N ASN A 41 0.02 2.83 9.58
CA ASN A 41 0.09 3.15 11.01
C ASN A 41 0.58 1.95 11.83
N ASN A 42 0.19 0.73 11.47
CA ASN A 42 0.62 -0.48 12.17
C ASN A 42 2.16 -0.61 12.29
N PRO A 43 2.95 -0.73 11.20
CA PRO A 43 4.41 -0.80 11.29
C PRO A 43 5.02 0.48 11.86
N LEU A 44 4.42 1.66 11.66
CA LEU A 44 4.91 2.90 12.27
C LEU A 44 4.90 2.84 13.79
N THR A 45 3.85 2.28 14.41
CA THR A 45 3.77 2.16 15.87
C THR A 45 4.93 1.32 16.42
N PHE A 46 5.21 0.16 15.83
CA PHE A 46 6.33 -0.68 16.27
C PHE A 46 7.69 -0.02 15.96
N LEU A 47 7.82 0.67 14.82
CA LEU A 47 9.02 1.44 14.48
C LEU A 47 9.33 2.51 15.52
N THR A 48 8.33 3.28 15.95
CA THR A 48 8.51 4.29 17.01
C THR A 48 9.02 3.64 18.29
N GLY A 49 8.41 2.54 18.73
CA GLY A 49 8.86 1.82 19.92
C GLY A 49 10.28 1.27 19.80
N ASN A 50 10.62 0.69 18.66
CA ASN A 50 11.96 0.16 18.39
C ASN A 50 13.02 1.27 18.39
N LEU A 51 12.72 2.41 17.77
CA LEU A 51 13.63 3.56 17.73
C LEU A 51 13.78 4.22 19.11
N GLU A 52 12.71 4.30 19.91
CA GLU A 52 12.76 4.77 21.30
C GLU A 52 13.63 3.86 22.17
N PHE A 53 13.47 2.54 22.03
CA PHE A 53 14.30 1.55 22.72
C PHE A 53 15.78 1.72 22.34
N LEU A 54 16.09 1.77 21.04
CA LEU A 54 17.45 1.98 20.55
C LEU A 54 18.04 3.28 21.08
N HIS A 55 17.28 4.37 21.03
CA HIS A 55 17.72 5.67 21.53
C HIS A 55 18.07 5.61 23.02
N LYS A 56 17.21 5.00 23.84
CA LYS A 56 17.44 4.86 25.28
C LYS A 56 18.68 4.02 25.57
N SER A 57 18.79 2.83 24.96
CA SER A 57 19.91 1.91 25.19
C SER A 57 21.26 2.49 24.75
N LEU A 58 21.27 3.30 23.68
CA LEU A 58 22.48 3.98 23.21
C LEU A 58 22.82 5.24 24.03
N SER A 59 21.85 5.80 24.76
CA SER A 59 22.05 7.01 25.59
C SER A 59 22.51 6.70 27.01
N ASP A 60 22.18 5.52 27.54
CA ASP A 60 22.45 5.15 28.93
C ASP A 60 23.93 4.76 29.19
N GLY A 61 24.75 4.65 28.14
CA GLY A 61 26.19 4.40 28.25
C GLY A 61 26.76 3.57 27.10
N PRO A 62 27.99 3.05 27.25
CA PRO A 62 28.56 2.11 26.29
C PRO A 62 27.70 0.84 26.23
N VAL A 63 27.38 0.41 25.02
CA VAL A 63 26.69 -0.86 24.78
C VAL A 63 27.61 -2.01 25.16
N GLY A 64 27.19 -2.84 26.12
CA GLY A 64 27.89 -4.08 26.47
C GLY A 64 27.78 -5.12 25.36
N ASP A 65 28.68 -6.10 25.36
CA ASP A 65 28.66 -7.17 24.36
C ASP A 65 27.33 -7.97 24.41
N ASP A 66 26.77 -8.15 25.60
CA ASP A 66 25.49 -8.85 25.82
C ASP A 66 24.27 -8.08 25.27
N ASP A 67 24.36 -6.74 25.17
CA ASP A 67 23.27 -5.88 24.68
C ASP A 67 23.30 -5.72 23.15
N ARG A 68 24.42 -6.05 22.52
CA ARG A 68 24.62 -5.81 21.08
C ARG A 68 23.67 -6.62 20.22
N GLU A 69 23.50 -7.91 20.51
CA GLU A 69 22.64 -8.80 19.71
C GLU A 69 21.16 -8.38 19.79
N PRO A 70 20.56 -8.12 20.97
CA PRO A 70 19.21 -7.57 21.08
C PRO A 70 19.01 -6.25 20.32
N LEU A 71 19.98 -5.33 20.37
CA LEU A 71 19.87 -4.05 19.66
C LEU A 71 19.90 -4.24 18.13
N LEU A 72 20.67 -5.20 17.64
CA LEU A 72 20.70 -5.55 16.22
C LEU A 72 19.36 -6.18 15.77
N GLU A 73 18.73 -7.00 16.60
CA GLU A 73 17.39 -7.54 16.32
C GLU A 73 16.35 -6.42 16.21
N VAL A 74 16.32 -5.51 17.19
CA VAL A 74 15.39 -4.36 17.19
C VAL A 74 15.59 -3.47 15.96
N LEU A 75 16.85 -3.25 15.56
CA LEU A 75 17.17 -2.49 14.35
C LEU A 75 16.71 -3.22 13.08
N ALA A 76 16.91 -4.53 12.99
CA ALA A 76 16.46 -5.34 11.86
C ALA A 76 14.93 -5.31 11.71
N GLU A 77 14.19 -5.40 12.83
CA GLU A 77 12.74 -5.27 12.84
C GLU A 77 12.27 -3.88 12.36
N ALA A 78 12.95 -2.82 12.80
CA ALA A 78 12.65 -1.46 12.35
C ALA A 78 12.87 -1.30 10.84
N GLN A 79 13.94 -1.89 10.31
CA GLN A 79 14.22 -1.92 8.87
C GLN A 79 13.16 -2.70 8.08
N GLU A 80 12.69 -3.83 8.60
CA GLU A 80 11.58 -4.57 7.99
C GLU A 80 10.30 -3.73 7.96
N GLY A 81 9.97 -3.04 9.08
CA GLY A 81 8.83 -2.13 9.17
C GLY A 81 8.87 -1.03 8.09
N LEU A 82 10.04 -0.42 7.89
CA LEU A 82 10.29 0.58 6.83
C LEU A 82 10.07 -0.01 5.44
N GLY A 83 10.58 -1.22 5.20
CA GLY A 83 10.37 -1.94 3.93
C GLY A 83 8.90 -2.20 3.63
N ARG A 84 8.11 -2.56 4.66
CA ARG A 84 6.65 -2.76 4.52
C ARG A 84 5.93 -1.47 4.16
N ILE A 85 6.24 -0.35 4.83
CA ILE A 85 5.66 0.96 4.53
C ILE A 85 5.97 1.35 3.07
N ALA A 86 7.20 1.15 2.61
CA ALA A 86 7.60 1.47 1.24
C ALA A 86 6.83 0.66 0.18
N VAL A 87 6.48 -0.60 0.48
CA VAL A 87 5.62 -1.42 -0.39
C VAL A 87 4.20 -0.87 -0.43
N ILE A 88 3.60 -0.60 0.73
CA ILE A 88 2.22 -0.09 0.81
C ILE A 88 2.07 1.24 0.05
N VAL A 89 3.01 2.17 0.21
CA VAL A 89 3.00 3.46 -0.48
C VAL A 89 3.15 3.30 -2.00
N ARG A 90 3.96 2.34 -2.43
CA ARG A 90 4.15 2.03 -3.86
C ARG A 90 2.86 1.46 -4.47
N ASP A 91 2.23 0.52 -3.78
CA ASP A 91 0.99 -0.11 -4.24
C ASP A 91 -0.14 0.92 -4.33
N LEU A 92 -0.25 1.83 -3.33
CA LEU A 92 -1.18 2.95 -3.40
C LEU A 92 -0.90 3.87 -4.60
N LYS A 93 0.36 4.20 -4.88
CA LYS A 93 0.74 5.01 -6.04
C LYS A 93 0.39 4.34 -7.37
N THR A 94 0.61 3.03 -7.49
CA THR A 94 0.20 2.26 -8.68
C THR A 94 -1.31 2.35 -8.87
N PHE A 95 -2.08 2.13 -7.80
CA PHE A 95 -3.54 2.17 -7.86
C PHE A 95 -4.09 3.56 -8.21
N VAL A 96 -3.56 4.62 -7.59
CA VAL A 96 -3.97 6.01 -7.90
C VAL A 96 -3.72 6.32 -9.38
N ARG A 97 -2.59 5.87 -9.93
CA ARG A 97 -2.27 6.05 -11.35
C ARG A 97 -3.25 5.32 -12.27
N GLU A 98 -3.65 4.09 -11.92
CA GLU A 98 -4.66 3.32 -12.66
C GLU A 98 -6.05 4.00 -12.65
N VAL A 99 -6.38 4.76 -11.60
CA VAL A 99 -7.66 5.48 -11.47
C VAL A 99 -7.67 6.79 -12.27
N GLU A 100 -6.56 7.54 -12.27
CA GLU A 100 -6.44 8.84 -12.95
C GLU A 100 -6.20 8.72 -14.46
N ASP A 101 -5.42 7.72 -14.88
CA ASP A 101 -5.03 7.53 -16.27
C ASP A 101 -5.12 6.04 -16.66
N PRO A 102 -6.33 5.55 -17.00
CA PRO A 102 -6.56 4.15 -17.38
C PRO A 102 -6.09 3.91 -18.81
N VAL A 103 -4.81 4.13 -19.08
CA VAL A 103 -4.18 3.58 -20.29
C VAL A 103 -4.06 2.08 -20.06
N ALA A 104 -4.69 1.28 -20.91
CA ALA A 104 -4.44 -0.16 -20.98
C ALA A 104 -3.01 -0.38 -21.50
N ASP A 105 -2.02 -0.21 -20.62
CA ASP A 105 -0.63 -0.57 -20.89
C ASP A 105 -0.54 -2.11 -20.86
N PRO A 106 0.16 -2.76 -21.81
CA PRO A 106 0.32 -4.20 -21.76
C PRO A 106 1.00 -4.61 -20.45
N CYS A 107 0.22 -5.23 -19.57
CA CYS A 107 0.68 -5.78 -18.30
C CYS A 107 1.56 -7.01 -18.55
N ASP A 108 2.76 -7.01 -17.96
CA ASP A 108 3.62 -8.18 -17.91
C ASP A 108 3.06 -9.17 -16.88
N VAL A 109 2.25 -10.11 -17.36
CA VAL A 109 1.67 -11.21 -16.57
C VAL A 109 2.74 -11.97 -15.78
N HIS A 110 3.96 -12.05 -16.30
CA HIS A 110 5.07 -12.73 -15.64
C HIS A 110 5.50 -12.00 -14.35
N GLN A 111 5.42 -10.67 -14.34
CA GLN A 111 5.68 -9.84 -13.17
C GLN A 111 4.60 -10.00 -12.10
N VAL A 112 3.32 -10.02 -12.51
CA VAL A 112 2.19 -10.22 -11.60
C VAL A 112 2.26 -11.58 -10.93
N VAL A 113 2.52 -12.65 -11.70
CA VAL A 113 2.67 -14.01 -11.16
C VAL A 113 3.82 -14.08 -10.15
N ARG A 114 4.99 -13.48 -10.42
CA ARG A 114 6.10 -13.46 -9.43
C ARG A 114 5.75 -12.70 -8.16
N SER A 115 5.00 -11.61 -8.25
CA SER A 115 4.55 -10.85 -7.08
C SER A 115 3.59 -11.67 -6.22
N VAL A 116 2.64 -12.36 -6.82
CA VAL A 116 1.72 -13.27 -6.11
C VAL A 116 2.49 -14.42 -5.47
N VAL A 117 3.41 -15.07 -6.18
CA VAL A 117 4.24 -16.16 -5.64
C VAL A 117 5.09 -15.69 -4.47
N ARG A 118 5.70 -14.50 -4.54
CA ARG A 118 6.48 -13.92 -3.41
C ARG A 118 5.61 -13.63 -2.19
N LEU A 119 4.39 -13.15 -2.40
CA LEU A 119 3.44 -12.84 -1.32
C LEU A 119 2.93 -14.12 -0.65
N THR A 120 2.72 -15.19 -1.41
CA THR A 120 2.23 -16.47 -0.88
C THR A 120 3.34 -17.35 -0.29
N ASP A 121 4.59 -17.25 -0.77
CA ASP A 121 5.74 -18.01 -0.22
C ASP A 121 6.00 -17.67 1.25
N LYS A 122 5.85 -16.40 1.64
CA LYS A 122 5.91 -15.98 3.06
C LYS A 122 4.81 -16.61 3.92
N GLN A 123 3.63 -16.90 3.36
CA GLN A 123 2.52 -17.52 4.10
C GLN A 123 2.63 -19.04 4.20
N VAL A 124 3.26 -19.69 3.21
CA VAL A 124 3.49 -21.14 3.20
C VAL A 124 4.60 -21.51 4.19
N ARG A 125 5.70 -20.75 4.23
CA ARG A 125 6.80 -21.00 5.17
C ARG A 125 6.40 -20.82 6.64
N ARG A 126 5.44 -19.92 6.93
CA ARG A 126 4.91 -19.69 8.29
C ARG A 126 3.98 -20.79 8.81
N ARG A 127 3.50 -21.70 7.94
CA ARG A 127 2.69 -22.88 8.32
C ARG A 127 3.50 -24.18 8.37
N ALA A 128 4.77 -24.15 7.96
CA ALA A 128 5.66 -25.30 7.93
C ALA A 128 6.70 -25.32 9.07
N SER A 129 6.59 -24.38 10.02
CA SER A 129 7.29 -24.35 11.31
C SER A 129 6.24 -24.32 12.41
#